data_AF-A0A0A8LBI2-F1
#
_entry.id   AF-A0A0A8LBI2-F1
#
_cell.length_a   1.000
_cell.length_b   1.000
_cell.length_c   1.000
_cell.angle_alpha   90.00
_cell.angle_beta   90.00
_cell.angle_gamma   90.00
#
_symmetry.space_group_name_H-M   'P 1'
#
loop_
_entity.id
_entity.type
_entity.pdbx_description
1 polymer ?
#
loop_
_entity_poly.entity_id
_entity_poly.type
_entity_poly.pdbx_seq_one_letter_code
_entity_poly.pdbx_strand_id
1 'polypeptide(L)'
;MSSLTTAHATNAVNALLQSVLPGSASIKVDRKRFSRDKGSKAQLIDRNLKKRAEVQERDVYRIKKKEKKALRKKISGRKQAQEDVEQKAKLQVLRKHQENNTLTDHERNYLDKVIKRNVRNLKSWDYDDKEEIQDLQKQILANSSDARKVRKVKSRRQKKKQFKEALSQSVKDHRYQALTPGLAPVGASDEEDSEEEEDY
;
A
#
# COMPACT_ATOMS: atom_id res chain seq x y z
N MET A 1 73.08 5.43 9.66
CA MET A 1 72.21 5.83 8.52
C MET A 1 70.81 6.05 9.07
N SER A 2 70.31 7.29 8.99
CA SER A 2 69.10 7.76 9.68
C SER A 2 67.84 6.96 9.29
N SER A 3 67.07 6.51 10.28
CA SER A 3 65.79 5.80 10.08
C SER A 3 64.80 6.63 9.25
N LEU A 4 64.90 7.96 9.32
CA LEU A 4 64.06 8.88 8.57
C LEU A 4 64.29 8.78 7.06
N THR A 5 65.54 8.69 6.62
CA THR A 5 65.86 8.58 5.18
C THR A 5 65.38 7.25 4.62
N THR A 6 65.43 6.18 5.41
CA THR A 6 64.89 4.88 5.03
C THR A 6 63.36 4.90 4.92
N ALA A 7 62.67 5.60 5.83
CA ALA A 7 61.22 5.78 5.77
C ALA A 7 60.78 6.57 4.52
N HIS A 8 61.47 7.67 4.21
CA HIS A 8 61.19 8.45 3.00
C HIS A 8 61.43 7.65 1.71
N ALA A 9 62.51 6.87 1.63
CA ALA A 9 62.76 5.99 0.51
C ALA A 9 61.67 4.91 0.35
N THR A 10 61.23 4.30 1.46
CA THR A 10 60.14 3.31 1.41
C THR A 10 58.81 3.91 0.96
N ASN A 11 58.51 5.15 1.34
CA ASN A 11 57.29 5.84 0.93
C ASN A 11 57.31 6.20 -0.56
N ALA A 12 58.45 6.67 -1.09
CA ALA A 12 58.60 6.95 -2.52
C ALA A 12 58.46 5.68 -3.37
N VAL A 13 59.06 4.58 -2.91
CA VAL A 13 58.93 3.28 -3.58
C VAL A 13 57.49 2.76 -3.52
N ASN A 14 56.81 2.89 -2.38
CA ASN A 14 55.41 2.50 -2.25
C ASN A 14 54.50 3.30 -3.20
N ALA A 15 54.72 4.60 -3.35
CA ALA A 15 53.96 5.45 -4.28
C ALA A 15 54.16 5.03 -5.74
N LEU A 16 55.40 4.73 -6.13
CA LEU A 16 55.73 4.25 -7.48
C LEU A 16 55.14 2.86 -7.76
N LEU A 17 55.19 1.96 -6.77
CA LEU A 17 54.60 0.62 -6.89
C LEU A 17 53.07 0.68 -7.03
N GLN A 18 52.41 1.64 -6.39
CA GLN A 18 50.96 1.82 -6.52
C GLN A 18 50.55 2.41 -7.87
N SER A 19 51.38 3.27 -8.47
CA SER A 19 51.11 3.86 -9.79
C SER A 19 51.35 2.86 -10.93
N VAL A 20 52.37 2.00 -10.81
CA VAL A 20 52.75 1.03 -11.85
C VAL A 20 51.98 -0.30 -11.71
N LEU A 21 51.71 -0.75 -10.48
CA LEU A 21 51.05 -2.02 -10.20
C LEU A 21 49.76 -1.79 -9.40
N PRO A 22 48.58 -1.79 -10.03
CA PRO A 22 47.32 -1.67 -9.31
C PRO A 22 47.16 -2.88 -8.37
N GLY A 23 46.97 -2.60 -7.07
CA GLY A 23 46.84 -3.61 -6.02
C GLY A 23 48.13 -3.98 -5.29
N SER A 24 49.24 -3.25 -5.49
CA SER A 24 50.47 -3.45 -4.72
C SER A 24 50.26 -3.05 -3.25
N ALA A 25 50.53 -3.98 -2.33
CA ALA A 25 50.45 -3.73 -0.89
C ALA A 25 51.64 -2.88 -0.43
N SER A 26 51.40 -1.84 0.38
CA SER A 26 52.46 -1.00 0.91
C SER A 26 53.44 -1.81 1.77
N ILE A 27 54.73 -1.62 1.52
CA ILE A 27 55.81 -2.25 2.26
C ILE A 27 55.89 -1.55 3.62
N LYS A 28 55.46 -2.26 4.68
CA LYS A 28 55.64 -1.86 6.08
C LYS A 28 56.98 -2.42 6.56
N VAL A 29 57.76 -1.59 7.24
CA VAL A 29 59.12 -1.92 7.73
C VAL A 29 59.10 -3.03 8.79
N ASP A 30 57.95 -3.22 9.46
CA ASP A 30 57.76 -4.33 10.40
C ASP A 30 57.22 -5.57 9.68
N ARG A 31 58.12 -6.50 9.32
CA ARG A 31 57.69 -7.85 8.93
C ARG A 31 58.54 -8.93 9.59
N LYS A 32 57.84 -9.78 10.36
CA LYS A 32 58.25 -11.13 10.76
C LYS A 32 58.89 -11.84 9.56
N ARG A 33 60.09 -12.35 9.78
CA ARG A 33 60.86 -13.13 8.79
C ARG A 33 60.14 -14.46 8.56
N PHE A 34 59.37 -14.57 7.49
CA PHE A 34 58.97 -15.88 6.99
C PHE A 34 60.22 -16.58 6.45
N SER A 35 60.46 -17.80 6.92
CA SER A 35 61.50 -18.69 6.38
C SER A 35 61.31 -18.79 4.87
N ARG A 36 62.27 -18.23 4.12
CA ARG A 36 62.33 -18.36 2.67
C ARG A 36 63.24 -19.52 2.36
N ASP A 37 62.71 -20.51 1.66
CA ASP A 37 63.50 -21.55 1.01
C ASP A 37 64.64 -20.91 0.22
N LYS A 38 65.87 -21.31 0.55
CA LYS A 38 67.11 -20.80 -0.03
C LYS A 38 67.37 -21.46 -1.38
N GLY A 39 66.49 -21.23 -2.36
CA GLY A 39 66.81 -21.54 -3.76
C GLY A 39 67.87 -20.57 -4.29
N SER A 40 68.61 -20.99 -5.32
CA SER A 40 69.52 -20.09 -6.04
C SER A 40 68.76 -18.88 -6.58
N LYS A 41 69.37 -17.69 -6.59
CA LYS A 41 68.73 -16.47 -7.12
C LYS A 41 68.16 -16.68 -8.52
N ALA A 42 68.80 -17.52 -9.35
CA ALA A 42 68.33 -17.90 -10.67
C ALA A 42 67.01 -18.71 -10.64
N GLN A 43 66.85 -19.65 -9.70
CA GLN A 43 65.60 -20.41 -9.52
C GLN A 43 64.45 -19.50 -9.03
N LEU A 44 64.77 -18.49 -8.21
CA LEU A 44 63.80 -17.50 -7.76
C LEU A 44 63.34 -16.62 -8.93
N ILE A 45 64.27 -16.22 -9.81
CA ILE A 45 63.98 -15.48 -11.04
C ILE A 45 63.10 -16.31 -11.99
N ASP A 46 63.46 -17.57 -12.27
CA ASP A 46 62.66 -18.46 -13.15
C ASP A 46 61.24 -18.67 -12.60
N ARG A 47 61.11 -18.94 -11.29
CA ARG A 47 59.82 -19.09 -10.62
C ARG A 47 58.98 -17.81 -10.70
N ASN A 48 59.60 -16.63 -10.58
CA ASN A 48 58.90 -15.36 -10.71
C ASN A 48 58.50 -15.04 -12.15
N LEU A 49 59.33 -15.41 -13.14
CA LEU A 49 59.02 -15.24 -14.55
C LEU A 49 57.85 -16.13 -14.98
N LYS A 50 57.82 -17.40 -14.55
CA LYS A 50 56.68 -18.31 -14.77
C LYS A 50 55.38 -17.76 -14.15
N LYS A 51 55.43 -17.32 -12.89
CA LYS A 51 54.29 -16.66 -12.23
C LYS A 51 53.85 -15.37 -12.93
N ARG A 52 54.79 -14.61 -13.49
CA ARG A 52 54.47 -13.39 -14.24
C ARG A 52 53.74 -13.71 -15.55
N ALA A 53 54.17 -14.75 -16.26
CA ALA A 53 53.46 -15.24 -17.44
C ALA A 53 52.03 -15.70 -17.09
N GLU A 54 51.87 -16.49 -16.01
CA GLU A 54 50.54 -16.90 -15.50
C GLU A 54 49.64 -15.73 -15.06
N VAL A 55 50.23 -14.62 -14.62
CA VAL A 55 49.50 -13.39 -14.25
C VAL A 55 49.18 -12.54 -15.48
N GLN A 56 50.03 -12.56 -16.51
CA GLN A 56 49.77 -11.91 -17.79
C GLN A 56 48.70 -12.64 -18.61
N GLU A 57 48.63 -13.98 -18.50
CA GLU A 57 47.59 -14.82 -19.11
C GLU A 57 46.23 -14.70 -18.41
N ARG A 58 46.20 -14.24 -17.15
CA ARG A 58 44.92 -13.87 -16.51
C ARG A 58 44.36 -12.65 -17.24
N ASP A 59 43.09 -12.74 -17.61
CA ASP A 59 42.36 -11.66 -18.27
C ASP A 59 42.18 -10.44 -17.32
N VAL A 60 43.22 -9.60 -17.28
CA VAL A 60 43.32 -8.39 -16.45
C VAL A 60 42.12 -7.47 -16.72
N TYR A 61 41.63 -7.45 -17.96
CA TYR A 61 40.47 -6.65 -18.34
C TYR A 61 39.20 -7.14 -17.64
N ARG A 62 38.95 -8.46 -17.62
CA ARG A 62 37.79 -9.03 -16.89
C ARG A 62 37.87 -8.79 -15.39
N ILE A 63 39.06 -8.87 -14.80
CA ILE A 63 39.27 -8.58 -13.37
C ILE A 63 38.95 -7.10 -13.08
N LYS A 64 39.57 -6.17 -13.82
CA LYS A 64 39.30 -4.73 -13.69
C LYS A 64 37.82 -4.38 -13.93
N LYS A 65 37.15 -5.05 -14.87
CA LYS A 65 35.71 -4.86 -15.14
C LYS A 65 34.86 -5.31 -13.95
N LYS A 66 35.17 -6.45 -13.33
CA LYS A 66 34.51 -6.93 -12.11
C LYS A 66 34.72 -5.98 -10.94
N GLU A 67 35.94 -5.50 -10.73
CA GLU A 67 36.27 -4.52 -9.70
C GLU A 67 35.51 -3.21 -9.90
N LYS A 68 35.52 -2.65 -11.12
CA LYS A 68 34.74 -1.44 -11.44
C LYS A 68 33.24 -1.65 -11.19
N LYS A 69 32.68 -2.80 -11.56
CA LYS A 69 31.27 -3.14 -11.29
C LYS A 69 30.99 -3.21 -9.78
N ALA A 70 31.89 -3.83 -9.01
CA ALA A 70 31.77 -3.91 -7.55
C ALA A 70 31.85 -2.52 -6.89
N LEU A 71 32.76 -1.66 -7.35
CA LEU A 71 32.88 -0.27 -6.90
C LEU A 71 31.61 0.53 -7.20
N ARG A 72 31.08 0.44 -8.44
CA ARG A 72 29.81 1.09 -8.82
C ARG A 72 28.65 0.62 -7.93
N LYS A 73 28.55 -0.68 -7.66
CA LYS A 73 27.52 -1.23 -6.76
C LYS A 73 27.67 -0.70 -5.33
N LYS A 74 28.90 -0.61 -4.81
CA LYS A 74 29.18 -0.04 -3.48
C LYS A 74 28.79 1.44 -3.41
N ILE A 75 29.12 2.23 -4.44
CA ILE A 75 28.78 3.66 -4.49
C ILE A 75 27.25 3.83 -4.59
N SER A 76 26.59 3.09 -5.48
CA SER A 76 25.12 3.11 -5.61
C SER A 76 24.43 2.73 -4.32
N GLY A 77 24.91 1.68 -3.64
CA GLY A 77 24.34 1.25 -2.36
C GLY A 77 24.52 2.28 -1.25
N ARG A 78 25.67 2.97 -1.20
CA ARG A 78 25.88 4.10 -0.28
C ARG A 78 24.93 5.26 -0.57
N LYS A 79 24.75 5.60 -1.86
CA LYS A 79 23.85 6.66 -2.28
C LYS A 79 22.40 6.35 -1.88
N GLN A 80 21.93 5.14 -2.14
CA GLN A 80 20.60 4.68 -1.71
C GLN A 80 20.44 4.74 -0.19
N ALA A 81 21.43 4.26 0.58
CA ALA A 81 21.37 4.34 2.03
C ALA A 81 21.33 5.80 2.55
N GLN A 82 22.04 6.72 1.90
CA GLN A 82 21.97 8.15 2.22
C GLN A 82 20.60 8.73 1.87
N GLU A 83 20.07 8.44 0.67
CA GLU A 83 18.74 8.85 0.25
C GLU A 83 17.66 8.34 1.21
N ASP A 84 17.77 7.09 1.71
CA ASP A 84 16.83 6.52 2.69
C ASP A 84 16.90 7.25 4.03
N VAL A 85 18.10 7.61 4.51
CA VAL A 85 18.29 8.38 5.74
C VAL A 85 17.71 9.79 5.59
N GLU A 86 17.98 10.45 4.47
CA GLU A 86 17.41 11.76 4.16
C GLU A 86 15.88 11.74 4.08
N GLN A 87 15.30 10.72 3.46
CA GLN A 87 13.85 10.55 3.39
C GLN A 87 13.23 10.35 4.77
N LYS A 88 13.86 9.52 5.63
CA LYS A 88 13.41 9.34 7.01
C LYS A 88 13.48 10.64 7.81
N ALA A 89 14.56 11.41 7.66
CA ALA A 89 14.71 12.70 8.30
C ALA A 89 13.63 13.70 7.82
N LYS A 90 13.41 13.80 6.50
CA LYS A 90 12.35 14.64 5.92
C LYS A 90 10.97 14.25 6.45
N LEU A 91 10.68 12.96 6.56
CA LEU A 91 9.42 12.46 7.10
C LEU A 91 9.24 12.87 8.57
N GLN A 92 10.29 12.77 9.39
CA GLN A 92 10.23 13.22 10.78
C GLN A 92 9.95 14.72 10.90
N VAL A 93 10.59 15.54 10.06
CA VAL A 93 10.35 16.99 10.02
C VAL A 93 8.90 17.29 9.61
N LEU A 94 8.42 16.66 8.53
CA LEU A 94 7.04 16.80 8.07
C LEU A 94 6.02 16.43 9.15
N ARG A 95 6.25 15.33 9.89
CA ARG A 95 5.38 14.94 11.00
C ARG A 95 5.33 16.00 12.09
N LYS A 96 6.49 16.53 12.50
CA LYS A 96 6.55 17.61 13.51
C LYS A 96 5.83 18.88 13.04
N HIS A 97 6.04 19.29 11.79
CA HIS A 97 5.36 20.47 11.23
C HIS A 97 3.85 20.24 11.07
N GLN A 98 3.43 19.01 10.79
CA GLN A 98 2.01 18.65 10.73
C GLN A 98 1.37 18.68 12.12
N GLU A 99 2.02 18.09 13.14
CA GLU A 99 1.55 18.11 14.54
C GLU A 99 1.40 19.54 15.07
N ASN A 100 2.36 20.41 14.74
CA ASN A 100 2.36 21.81 15.16
C ASN A 100 1.52 22.73 14.25
N ASN A 101 0.91 22.20 13.18
CA ASN A 101 0.23 22.98 12.12
C ASN A 101 1.08 24.07 11.43
N THR A 102 2.42 23.97 11.51
CA THR A 102 3.38 24.93 10.92
C THR A 102 3.90 24.46 9.55
N LEU A 103 3.05 23.79 8.77
CA LEU A 103 3.43 23.17 7.52
C LEU A 103 3.67 24.22 6.42
N THR A 104 4.84 24.20 5.80
CA THR A 104 5.24 25.17 4.75
C THR A 104 4.50 24.89 3.43
N ASP A 105 4.30 25.89 2.57
CA ASP A 105 3.64 25.70 1.27
C ASP A 105 4.33 24.66 0.37
N HIS A 106 5.66 24.59 0.42
CA HIS A 106 6.41 23.55 -0.29
C HIS A 106 6.10 22.14 0.22
N GLU A 107 5.99 21.98 1.53
CA GLU A 107 5.68 20.72 2.21
C GLU A 107 4.23 20.30 1.94
N ARG A 108 3.29 21.25 1.96
CA ARG A 108 1.89 21.03 1.58
C ARG A 108 1.77 20.54 0.14
N ASN A 109 2.43 21.21 -0.80
CA ASN A 109 2.45 20.81 -2.21
C ASN A 109 3.10 19.43 -2.42
N TYR A 110 4.14 19.12 -1.65
CA TYR A 110 4.76 17.80 -1.66
C TYR A 110 3.78 16.72 -1.14
N LEU A 111 3.13 16.96 0.00
CA LEU A 111 2.15 16.04 0.57
C LEU A 111 0.95 15.85 -0.34
N ASP A 112 0.42 16.90 -0.97
CA ASP A 112 -0.67 16.80 -1.94
C ASP A 112 -0.30 15.91 -3.14
N LYS A 113 0.93 16.06 -3.66
CA LYS A 113 1.43 15.16 -4.73
C LYS A 113 1.51 13.70 -4.26
N VAL A 114 1.98 13.47 -3.03
CA VAL A 114 2.06 12.12 -2.45
C VAL A 114 0.66 11.53 -2.25
N ILE A 115 -0.28 12.31 -1.70
CA ILE A 115 -1.67 11.92 -1.52
C ILE A 115 -2.30 11.58 -2.87
N LYS A 116 -2.18 12.43 -3.88
CA LYS A 116 -2.71 12.17 -5.23
C LYS A 116 -2.16 10.88 -5.83
N ARG A 117 -0.87 10.61 -5.67
CA ARG A 117 -0.25 9.35 -6.14
C ARG A 117 -0.79 8.14 -5.37
N ASN A 118 -0.88 8.24 -4.05
CA ASN A 118 -1.40 7.15 -3.21
C ASN A 118 -2.88 6.88 -3.49
N VAL A 119 -3.69 7.93 -3.62
CA VAL A 119 -5.11 7.81 -4.00
C VAL A 119 -5.24 7.15 -5.36
N ARG A 120 -4.42 7.52 -6.35
CA ARG A 120 -4.43 6.85 -7.66
C ARG A 120 -4.04 5.38 -7.55
N ASN A 121 -3.01 5.04 -6.77
CA ASN A 121 -2.58 3.66 -6.59
C ASN A 121 -3.63 2.83 -5.82
N LEU A 122 -4.28 3.40 -4.81
CA LEU A 122 -5.34 2.73 -4.07
C LEU A 122 -6.60 2.56 -4.92
N LYS A 123 -6.99 3.60 -5.66
CA LYS A 123 -8.13 3.56 -6.59
C LYS A 123 -7.84 2.80 -7.87
N SER A 124 -6.59 2.45 -8.19
CA SER A 124 -6.32 1.59 -9.35
C SER A 124 -6.85 0.16 -9.20
N TRP A 125 -7.24 -0.22 -7.99
CA TRP A 125 -7.92 -1.49 -7.72
C TRP A 125 -9.45 -1.34 -7.68
N ASP A 126 -9.96 -0.10 -7.74
CA ASP A 126 -11.39 0.12 -7.91
C ASP A 126 -11.76 -0.19 -9.35
N TYR A 127 -12.63 -1.19 -9.54
CA TYR A 127 -13.13 -1.60 -10.84
C TYR A 127 -13.94 -0.48 -11.50
N ASP A 128 -13.80 -0.33 -12.82
CA ASP A 128 -14.63 0.57 -13.63
C ASP A 128 -16.11 0.10 -13.62
N ASP A 129 -16.35 -1.21 -13.49
CA ASP A 129 -17.69 -1.83 -13.45
C ASP A 129 -18.39 -1.73 -12.09
N LYS A 130 -18.00 -0.76 -11.25
CA LYS A 130 -18.57 -0.57 -9.92
C LYS A 130 -20.09 -0.45 -9.94
N GLU A 131 -20.64 0.21 -10.94
CA GLU A 131 -22.09 0.38 -11.08
C GLU A 131 -22.79 -0.95 -11.39
N GLU A 132 -22.24 -1.73 -12.33
CA GLU A 132 -22.78 -3.05 -12.67
C GLU A 132 -22.67 -4.04 -11.50
N ILE A 133 -21.54 -4.04 -10.79
CA ILE A 133 -21.32 -4.86 -9.60
C ILE A 133 -22.29 -4.44 -8.49
N GLN A 134 -22.50 -3.13 -8.28
CA GLN A 134 -23.48 -2.65 -7.31
C GLN A 134 -24.90 -3.04 -7.68
N ASP A 135 -25.26 -3.00 -8.96
CA ASP A 135 -26.59 -3.38 -9.41
C ASP A 135 -26.82 -4.89 -9.31
N LEU A 136 -25.82 -5.70 -9.63
CA LEU A 136 -25.82 -7.14 -9.35
C LEU A 136 -25.95 -7.41 -7.85
N GLN A 137 -25.20 -6.70 -7.01
CA GLN A 137 -25.28 -6.82 -5.56
C GLN A 137 -26.70 -6.46 -5.06
N LYS A 138 -27.30 -5.39 -5.56
CA LYS A 138 -28.68 -5.00 -5.26
C LYS A 138 -29.68 -6.07 -5.71
N GLN A 139 -29.48 -6.65 -6.89
CA GLN A 139 -30.34 -7.73 -7.41
C GLN A 139 -30.23 -9.00 -6.55
N ILE A 140 -29.03 -9.40 -6.15
CA ILE A 140 -28.80 -10.55 -5.25
C ILE A 140 -29.46 -10.30 -3.90
N LEU A 141 -29.25 -9.12 -3.30
CA LEU A 141 -29.87 -8.74 -2.03
C LEU A 141 -31.39 -8.69 -2.12
N ALA A 142 -31.95 -8.17 -3.22
CA ALA A 142 -33.39 -8.15 -3.46
C ALA A 142 -34.00 -9.55 -3.67
N ASN A 143 -33.19 -10.49 -4.18
CA ASN A 143 -33.57 -11.88 -4.38
C ASN A 143 -33.39 -12.78 -3.14
N SER A 144 -32.77 -12.26 -2.08
CA SER A 144 -32.65 -12.97 -0.81
C SER A 144 -34.04 -13.35 -0.24
N SER A 145 -34.09 -14.50 0.44
CA SER A 145 -35.32 -15.07 0.98
C SER A 145 -36.02 -14.12 1.96
N ASP A 146 -35.26 -13.36 2.73
CA ASP A 146 -35.78 -12.41 3.71
C ASP A 146 -36.34 -11.15 3.05
N ALA A 147 -35.69 -10.61 2.01
CA ALA A 147 -36.22 -9.48 1.25
C ALA A 147 -37.56 -9.83 0.56
N ARG A 148 -37.69 -11.06 0.04
CA ARG A 148 -38.95 -11.56 -0.55
C ARG A 148 -40.06 -11.71 0.48
N LYS A 149 -39.76 -12.22 1.69
CA LYS A 149 -40.72 -12.32 2.79
C LYS A 149 -41.21 -10.94 3.23
N VAL A 150 -40.29 -9.98 3.42
CA VAL A 150 -40.63 -8.61 3.82
C VAL A 150 -41.50 -7.92 2.76
N ARG A 151 -41.19 -8.07 1.46
CA ARG A 151 -42.04 -7.53 0.37
C ARG A 151 -43.44 -8.13 0.37
N LYS A 152 -43.58 -9.45 0.55
CA LYS A 152 -44.89 -10.13 0.63
C LYS A 152 -45.73 -9.63 1.82
N VAL A 153 -45.10 -9.44 2.97
CA VAL A 153 -45.78 -8.93 4.17
C VAL A 153 -46.21 -7.47 3.99
N LYS A 154 -45.35 -6.61 3.44
CA LYS A 154 -45.69 -5.20 3.15
C LYS A 154 -46.84 -5.08 2.13
N SER A 155 -46.81 -5.87 1.05
CA SER A 155 -47.90 -5.90 0.06
C SER A 155 -49.22 -6.37 0.67
N ARG A 156 -49.21 -7.43 1.50
CA ARG A 156 -50.41 -7.89 2.22
C ARG A 156 -50.98 -6.81 3.14
N ARG A 157 -50.12 -6.08 3.87
CA ARG A 157 -50.56 -4.97 4.74
C ARG A 157 -51.17 -3.82 3.94
N GLN A 158 -50.57 -3.44 2.82
CA GLN A 158 -51.11 -2.40 1.93
C GLN A 158 -52.46 -2.80 1.34
N LYS A 159 -52.61 -4.03 0.83
CA LYS A 159 -53.90 -4.53 0.32
C LYS A 159 -54.99 -4.53 1.39
N LYS A 160 -54.66 -4.94 2.62
CA LYS A 160 -55.60 -4.87 3.76
C LYS A 160 -55.99 -3.43 4.09
N LYS A 161 -55.06 -2.47 4.00
CA LYS A 161 -55.34 -1.05 4.22
C LYS A 161 -56.26 -0.50 3.14
N GLN A 162 -55.95 -0.74 1.86
CA GLN A 162 -56.77 -0.33 0.71
C GLN A 162 -58.18 -0.93 0.76
N PHE A 163 -58.30 -2.21 1.14
CA PHE A 163 -59.61 -2.86 1.28
C PHE A 163 -60.45 -2.24 2.40
N LYS A 164 -59.85 -1.96 3.57
CA LYS A 164 -60.55 -1.29 4.67
C LYS A 164 -61.00 0.12 4.30
N GLU A 165 -60.17 0.85 3.54
CA GLU A 165 -60.48 2.19 3.07
C GLU A 165 -61.63 2.18 2.05
N ALA A 166 -61.61 1.24 1.08
CA ALA A 166 -62.68 1.05 0.11
C ALA A 166 -64.02 0.62 0.78
N LEU A 167 -63.97 -0.26 1.78
CA LEU A 167 -65.17 -0.67 2.53
C LEU A 167 -65.80 0.51 3.28
N SER A 168 -64.98 1.40 3.85
CA SER A 168 -65.48 2.61 4.55
C SER A 168 -66.18 3.61 3.63
N GLN A 169 -65.89 3.56 2.32
CA GLN A 169 -66.56 4.38 1.31
C GLN A 169 -67.86 3.72 0.81
N SER A 170 -67.91 2.38 0.75
CA SER A 170 -69.07 1.61 0.29
C SER A 170 -70.31 1.70 1.19
N VAL A 171 -70.15 1.98 2.49
CA VAL A 171 -71.29 2.10 3.44
C VAL A 171 -71.94 3.49 3.38
N LYS A 172 -71.37 4.43 2.63
CA LYS A 172 -71.91 5.78 2.46
C LYS A 172 -72.68 5.83 1.14
N ASP A 173 -74.01 5.85 1.18
CA ASP A 173 -74.81 6.18 -0.02
C ASP A 173 -74.48 7.61 -0.44
N HIS A 174 -73.84 7.76 -1.62
CA HIS A 174 -73.39 9.05 -2.14
C HIS A 174 -74.51 10.07 -2.33
N ARG A 175 -75.77 9.62 -2.42
CA ARG A 175 -76.95 10.48 -2.59
C ARG A 175 -77.35 11.18 -1.30
N TYR A 176 -77.01 10.63 -0.13
CA TYR A 176 -77.41 11.16 1.17
C TYR A 176 -76.23 11.20 2.15
N GLN A 177 -75.42 12.25 2.04
CA GLN A 177 -74.22 12.43 2.89
C GLN A 177 -74.55 12.56 4.38
N ALA A 178 -75.77 13.04 4.73
CA ALA A 178 -76.25 13.20 6.10
C ALA A 178 -76.96 11.97 6.69
N LEU A 179 -77.11 10.88 5.93
CA LEU A 179 -77.81 9.68 6.42
C LEU A 179 -76.98 8.92 7.46
N THR A 180 -75.66 8.88 7.29
CA THR A 180 -74.76 8.08 8.15
C THR A 180 -74.45 8.66 9.54
N PRO A 181 -74.43 9.99 9.77
CA PRO A 181 -74.19 10.54 11.12
C PRO A 181 -75.42 10.55 12.04
N GLY A 182 -76.63 10.37 11.51
CA GLY A 182 -77.90 10.49 12.24
C GLY A 182 -78.72 9.20 12.36
N LEU A 183 -78.29 8.11 11.72
CA LEU A 183 -78.94 6.80 11.87
C LEU A 183 -78.48 6.18 13.19
N ALA A 184 -79.43 5.89 14.08
CA ALA A 184 -79.15 5.24 15.35
C ALA A 184 -78.59 3.82 15.10
N PRO A 185 -77.57 3.37 15.86
CA PRO A 185 -77.10 2.00 15.78
C PRO A 185 -78.15 1.07 16.40
N VAL A 186 -79.10 0.62 15.57
CA VAL A 186 -80.07 -0.43 15.94
C VAL A 186 -79.33 -1.75 16.12
N GLY A 187 -79.50 -2.36 17.28
CA GLY A 187 -78.98 -3.69 17.60
C GLY A 187 -79.95 -4.77 17.14
N ALA A 188 -79.46 -5.99 16.90
CA ALA A 188 -80.31 -7.12 16.51
C ALA A 188 -81.39 -7.50 17.56
N SER A 189 -81.33 -6.91 18.76
CA SER A 189 -82.33 -7.08 19.83
C SER A 189 -83.48 -6.06 19.76
N ASP A 190 -83.41 -5.05 18.90
CA ASP A 190 -84.41 -3.97 18.77
C ASP A 190 -85.49 -4.30 17.72
N GLU A 191 -85.33 -5.41 16.97
CA GLU A 191 -86.27 -5.88 15.95
C GLU A 191 -87.18 -7.02 16.46
N GLU A 192 -87.02 -7.47 17.71
CA GLU A 192 -87.68 -8.68 18.26
C GLU A 192 -88.68 -8.44 19.42
N ASP A 193 -89.37 -7.29 19.46
CA ASP A 193 -90.57 -7.13 20.31
C ASP A 193 -91.71 -6.50 19.51
N SER A 194 -92.66 -7.33 19.07
CA SER A 194 -93.92 -6.89 18.44
C SER A 194 -94.89 -6.40 19.50
N GLU A 195 -95.42 -5.18 19.32
CA GLU A 195 -96.61 -4.69 20.03
C GLU A 195 -97.83 -5.52 19.60
N GLU A 196 -98.25 -6.45 20.47
CA GLU A 196 -99.53 -7.15 20.36
C GLU A 196 -100.62 -6.24 20.98
N GLU A 197 -101.36 -5.54 20.11
CA GLU A 197 -102.44 -4.62 20.47
C GLU A 197 -103.69 -5.44 20.90
N GLU A 198 -104.03 -5.38 22.19
CA GLU A 198 -105.29 -5.90 22.75
C GLU A 198 -106.46 -4.98 22.37
N ASP A 199 -107.36 -5.43 21.50
CA ASP A 199 -108.67 -4.81 21.28
C ASP A 199 -109.78 -5.65 21.97
N TYR A 200 -110.49 -5.01 22.91
CA TYR A 200 -111.76 -5.45 23.52
C TYR A 200 -112.92 -4.59 23.01
#